data_AF-A0A401TPR6-F1
#
_entry.id   AF-A0A401TPR6-F1
#
_cell.length_a   1.000
_cell.length_b   1.000
_cell.length_c   1.000
_cell.angle_alpha   90.00
_cell.angle_beta   90.00
_cell.angle_gamma   90.00
#
_symmetry.space_group_name_H-M   'P 1'
#
loop_
_entity.id
_entity.type
_entity.pdbx_description
1 polymer ?
#
loop_
_entity_poly.entity_id
_entity_poly.type
_entity_poly.pdbx_seq_one_letter_code
_entity_poly.pdbx_strand_id
1 'polypeptide(L)'
;MEDCEVYERDCKEAVSPSFLRGISSILTLLELAVSAGTGDLSEASSKQFKIEIESALREILSAEEAASRIVDDVDASCEKLMVQHGKLSKEQKELQKCLKCTQDQLVEVEDQRKRTEGQLQAAAVSLKQMEQTLRGARAKKGEKQTGRDIGIGLSFVIPCI
;
A
#
# COMPACT_ATOMS: atom_id res chain seq x y z
N MET A 1 -0.81 -17.19 7.84
CA MET A 1 -0.69 -18.65 8.06
C MET A 1 -0.67 -18.92 9.57
N GLU A 2 0.09 -18.13 10.35
CA GLU A 2 0.09 -18.17 11.82
C GLU A 2 -1.31 -18.01 12.47
N ASP A 3 -2.16 -17.07 12.01
CA ASP A 3 -3.49 -16.88 12.62
C ASP A 3 -4.41 -18.10 12.49
N CYS A 4 -4.31 -18.84 11.38
CA CYS A 4 -5.14 -20.01 11.13
C CYS A 4 -4.74 -21.19 12.05
N GLU A 5 -3.43 -21.34 12.28
CA GLU A 5 -2.88 -22.33 13.22
C GLU A 5 -3.22 -22.01 14.68
N VAL A 6 -3.38 -20.72 15.02
CA VAL A 6 -3.86 -20.28 16.33
C VAL A 6 -5.33 -20.62 16.52
N TYR A 7 -6.20 -20.28 15.57
CA TYR A 7 -7.63 -20.62 15.64
C TYR A 7 -7.88 -22.13 15.69
N GLU A 8 -7.11 -22.93 14.94
CA GLU A 8 -7.21 -24.39 15.00
C GLU A 8 -6.82 -24.93 16.39
N ARG A 9 -5.77 -24.38 16.99
CA ARG A 9 -5.34 -24.75 18.35
C ARG A 9 -6.39 -24.38 19.38
N ASP A 10 -6.88 -23.14 19.34
CA ASP A 10 -7.87 -22.63 20.30
C ASP A 10 -9.18 -23.41 20.20
N CYS A 11 -9.60 -23.76 18.98
CA CYS A 11 -10.75 -24.65 18.74
C CYS A 11 -10.54 -26.02 19.36
N LYS A 12 -9.38 -26.62 19.10
CA LYS A 12 -9.07 -27.93 19.65
C LYS A 12 -9.04 -27.91 21.19
N GLU A 13 -8.43 -26.89 21.79
CA GLU A 13 -8.32 -26.76 23.25
C GLU A 13 -9.68 -26.49 23.91
N ALA A 14 -10.55 -25.68 23.31
CA ALA A 14 -11.85 -25.34 23.86
C ALA A 14 -12.90 -26.45 23.67
N VAL A 15 -12.94 -27.08 22.49
CA VAL A 15 -14.02 -28.00 22.09
C VAL A 15 -13.71 -29.45 22.45
N SER A 16 -12.47 -29.91 22.26
CA SER A 16 -12.12 -31.33 22.39
C SER A 16 -12.41 -31.91 23.78
N PRO A 17 -12.14 -31.22 24.91
CA PRO A 17 -12.34 -31.82 26.23
C PRO A 17 -13.80 -32.20 26.51
N SER A 18 -14.75 -31.35 26.15
CA SER A 18 -16.19 -31.58 26.36
C SER A 18 -16.72 -32.57 25.32
N PHE A 19 -16.27 -32.45 24.07
CA PHE A 19 -16.66 -33.38 23.01
C PHE A 19 -16.24 -34.83 23.30
N LEU A 20 -14.98 -35.03 23.75
CA LEU A 20 -14.47 -36.34 24.13
C LEU A 20 -15.18 -36.92 25.35
N ARG A 21 -15.53 -36.08 26.34
CA ARG A 21 -16.35 -36.51 27.49
C ARG A 21 -17.76 -36.93 27.07
N GLY A 22 -18.39 -36.18 26.18
CA GLY A 22 -19.69 -36.53 25.59
C GLY A 22 -19.66 -37.87 24.87
N ILE A 23 -18.67 -38.10 24.01
CA ILE A 23 -18.46 -39.39 23.33
C ILE A 23 -18.25 -40.51 24.36
N SER A 24 -17.43 -40.27 25.39
CA SER A 24 -17.14 -41.28 26.42
C SER A 24 -18.41 -41.69 27.16
N SER A 25 -19.28 -40.74 27.55
CA SER A 25 -20.57 -41.05 28.16
C SER A 25 -21.50 -41.83 27.21
N ILE A 26 -21.49 -41.52 25.91
CA ILE A 26 -22.24 -42.30 24.90
C ILE A 26 -21.71 -43.74 24.78
N LEU A 27 -20.39 -43.93 24.81
CA LEU A 27 -19.80 -45.27 24.77
C LEU A 27 -20.16 -46.07 26.02
N THR A 28 -20.12 -45.46 27.19
CA THR A 28 -20.57 -46.09 28.45
C THR A 28 -22.07 -46.46 28.38
N LEU A 29 -22.91 -45.61 27.79
CA LEU A 29 -24.33 -45.93 27.55
C LEU A 29 -24.51 -47.15 26.66
N LEU A 30 -23.73 -47.24 25.57
CA LEU A 30 -23.77 -48.37 24.65
C LEU A 30 -23.32 -49.65 25.36
N GLU A 31 -22.26 -49.59 26.17
CA GLU A 31 -21.81 -50.72 26.98
C GLU A 31 -22.87 -51.18 27.98
N LEU A 32 -23.53 -50.24 28.67
CA LEU A 32 -24.64 -50.54 29.59
C LEU A 32 -25.83 -51.16 28.86
N ALA A 33 -26.17 -50.66 27.67
CA ALA A 33 -27.24 -51.21 26.84
C ALA A 33 -26.93 -52.62 26.34
N VAL A 34 -25.70 -52.87 25.89
CA VAL A 34 -25.24 -54.20 25.47
C VAL A 34 -25.21 -55.18 26.65
N SER A 35 -24.77 -54.71 27.82
CA SER A 35 -24.68 -55.51 29.06
C SER A 35 -26.06 -55.88 29.62
N ALA A 36 -27.06 -55.02 29.44
CA ALA A 36 -28.44 -55.31 29.79
C ALA A 36 -29.08 -56.38 28.87
N GLY A 37 -28.56 -56.53 27.64
CA GLY A 37 -29.02 -57.54 26.68
C GLY A 37 -30.50 -57.40 26.36
N THR A 38 -31.23 -58.53 26.36
CA THR A 38 -32.71 -58.58 26.25
C THR A 38 -33.41 -58.71 27.61
N GLY A 39 -32.69 -58.54 28.72
CA GLY A 39 -33.23 -58.64 30.07
C GLY A 39 -33.70 -57.30 30.64
N ASP A 40 -34.41 -57.34 31.77
CA ASP A 40 -34.83 -56.12 32.47
C ASP A 40 -33.62 -55.42 33.13
N LEU A 41 -33.54 -54.11 32.93
CA LEU A 41 -32.54 -53.25 33.57
C LEU A 41 -32.77 -53.22 35.09
N SER A 42 -31.71 -53.43 35.85
CA SER A 42 -31.74 -53.16 37.29
C SER A 42 -32.00 -51.66 37.55
N GLU A 43 -32.59 -51.33 38.71
CA GLU A 43 -32.81 -49.93 39.09
C GLU A 43 -31.50 -49.12 39.15
N ALA A 44 -30.40 -49.75 39.56
CA ALA A 44 -29.07 -49.14 39.58
C ALA A 44 -28.57 -48.85 38.15
N SER A 45 -28.74 -49.80 37.23
CA SER A 45 -28.38 -49.62 35.81
C SER A 45 -29.22 -48.53 35.15
N SER A 46 -30.52 -48.45 35.47
CA SER A 46 -31.41 -47.41 34.97
C SER A 46 -31.02 -46.01 35.46
N LYS A 47 -30.64 -45.87 36.73
CA LYS A 47 -30.09 -44.62 37.28
C LYS A 47 -28.78 -44.23 36.59
N GLN A 48 -27.87 -45.18 36.38
CA GLN A 48 -26.63 -44.93 35.67
C GLN A 48 -26.89 -44.49 34.22
N PHE A 49 -27.83 -45.12 33.53
CA PHE A 49 -28.23 -44.75 32.17
C PHE A 49 -28.72 -43.31 32.09
N LYS A 50 -29.55 -42.89 33.04
CA LYS A 50 -30.03 -41.52 33.12
C LYS A 50 -28.88 -40.52 33.35
N ILE A 51 -27.96 -40.84 34.25
CA ILE A 51 -26.79 -39.99 34.54
C ILE A 51 -25.92 -39.83 33.30
N GLU A 52 -25.62 -40.92 32.58
CA GLU A 52 -24.78 -40.84 31.39
C GLU A 52 -25.47 -40.10 30.22
N ILE A 53 -26.80 -40.21 30.08
CA ILE A 53 -27.56 -39.40 29.09
C ILE A 53 -27.45 -37.91 29.42
N GLU A 54 -27.69 -37.54 30.68
CA GLU A 54 -27.63 -36.14 31.12
C GLU A 54 -26.20 -35.58 31.00
N SER A 55 -25.19 -36.40 31.28
CA SER A 55 -23.78 -36.08 31.13
C SER A 55 -23.42 -35.87 29.66
N ALA A 56 -23.76 -36.83 28.79
CA ALA A 56 -23.51 -36.74 27.36
C ALA A 56 -24.16 -35.51 26.74
N LEU A 57 -25.43 -35.24 27.07
CA LEU A 57 -26.17 -34.08 26.58
C LEU A 57 -25.48 -32.77 27.01
N ARG A 58 -25.12 -32.65 28.29
CA ARG A 58 -24.47 -31.44 28.81
C ARG A 58 -23.12 -31.17 28.16
N GLU A 59 -22.30 -32.21 28.04
CA GLU A 59 -20.95 -32.09 27.50
C GLU A 59 -20.96 -31.81 25.99
N ILE A 60 -21.90 -32.40 25.23
CA ILE A 60 -22.08 -32.10 23.81
C ILE A 60 -22.59 -30.67 23.60
N LEU A 61 -23.59 -30.22 24.36
CA LEU A 61 -24.07 -28.83 24.26
C LEU A 61 -22.98 -27.83 24.63
N SER A 62 -22.15 -28.16 25.62
CA SER A 62 -21.01 -27.32 25.99
C SER A 62 -19.95 -27.26 24.89
N ALA A 63 -19.70 -28.36 24.19
CA ALA A 63 -18.81 -28.41 23.04
C ALA A 63 -19.37 -27.61 21.84
N GLU A 64 -20.67 -27.71 21.59
CA GLU A 64 -21.38 -26.95 20.55
C GLU A 64 -21.31 -25.44 20.83
N GLU A 65 -21.60 -25.02 22.07
CA GLU A 65 -21.52 -23.61 22.44
C GLU A 65 -20.08 -23.07 22.31
N ALA A 66 -19.08 -23.83 22.74
CA ALA A 66 -17.68 -23.47 22.57
C ALA A 66 -17.29 -23.33 21.08
N ALA A 67 -17.72 -24.26 20.24
CA ALA A 67 -17.48 -24.19 18.80
C ALA A 67 -18.17 -22.98 18.16
N SER A 68 -19.42 -22.69 18.55
CA SER A 68 -20.18 -21.54 18.03
C SER A 68 -19.46 -20.21 18.33
N ARG A 69 -18.96 -20.03 19.55
CA ARG A 69 -18.24 -18.80 19.91
C ARG A 69 -16.98 -18.59 19.06
N ILE A 70 -16.28 -19.68 18.74
CA ILE A 70 -15.08 -19.61 17.90
C ILE A 70 -15.43 -19.25 16.46
N VAL A 71 -16.54 -19.77 15.94
CA VAL A 71 -17.06 -19.36 14.62
C VAL A 71 -17.38 -17.87 14.63
N ASP A 72 -18.09 -17.38 15.64
CA ASP A 72 -18.42 -15.95 15.79
C ASP A 72 -17.15 -15.08 15.84
N ASP A 73 -16.12 -15.51 16.57
CA ASP A 73 -14.84 -14.80 16.66
C ASP A 73 -14.09 -14.77 15.32
N VAL A 74 -14.11 -15.88 14.57
CA VAL A 74 -13.51 -15.96 13.22
C VAL A 74 -14.25 -15.05 12.25
N ASP A 75 -15.59 -15.09 12.25
CA ASP A 75 -16.41 -14.24 11.38
C ASP A 75 -16.16 -12.76 11.68
N ALA A 76 -16.14 -12.38 12.96
CA ALA A 76 -15.84 -11.01 13.37
C ALA A 76 -14.43 -10.56 12.94
N SER A 77 -13.44 -11.45 13.01
CA SER A 77 -12.08 -11.18 12.51
C SER A 77 -12.04 -11.03 10.99
N CYS A 78 -12.76 -11.87 10.25
CA CYS A 78 -12.89 -11.79 8.80
C CYS A 78 -13.53 -10.46 8.36
N GLU A 79 -14.63 -10.04 9.01
CA GLU A 79 -15.27 -8.75 8.74
C GLU A 79 -14.31 -7.58 8.95
N LYS A 80 -13.57 -7.57 10.06
CA LYS A 80 -12.56 -6.54 10.34
C LYS A 80 -11.48 -6.51 9.25
N LEU A 81 -10.99 -7.68 8.83
CA LEU A 81 -9.98 -7.78 7.78
C LEU A 81 -10.50 -7.27 6.43
N MET A 82 -11.75 -7.58 6.08
CA MET A 82 -12.38 -7.08 4.85
C MET A 82 -12.51 -5.55 4.86
N VAL A 83 -12.90 -4.96 6.00
CA VAL A 83 -12.98 -3.50 6.15
C VAL A 83 -11.60 -2.85 6.02
N GLN A 84 -10.58 -3.41 6.68
CA GLN A 84 -9.20 -2.93 6.57
C GLN A 84 -8.67 -3.02 5.13
N HIS A 85 -8.87 -4.17 4.48
CA HIS A 85 -8.51 -4.35 3.07
C HIS A 85 -9.21 -3.33 2.18
N GLY A 86 -10.51 -3.08 2.39
CA GLY A 86 -11.26 -2.06 1.66
C GLY A 86 -10.69 -0.66 1.82
N LYS A 87 -10.24 -0.30 3.04
CA LYS A 87 -9.58 0.98 3.31
C LYS A 87 -8.22 1.08 2.61
N LEU A 88 -7.36 0.09 2.78
CA LEU A 88 -6.02 0.06 2.16
C LEU A 88 -6.10 0.07 0.63
N SER A 89 -7.07 -0.64 0.05
CA SER A 89 -7.30 -0.65 -1.40
C SER A 89 -7.70 0.72 -1.93
N LYS A 90 -8.51 1.49 -1.18
CA LYS A 90 -8.86 2.87 -1.54
C LYS A 90 -7.64 3.79 -1.45
N GLU A 91 -6.91 3.73 -0.35
CA GLU A 91 -5.68 4.54 -0.15
C GLU A 91 -4.65 4.25 -1.25
N GLN A 92 -4.46 2.98 -1.62
CA GLN A 92 -3.57 2.60 -2.73
C GLN A 92 -4.00 3.27 -4.05
N LYS A 93 -5.30 3.25 -4.38
CA LYS A 93 -5.81 3.88 -5.61
C LYS A 93 -5.62 5.40 -5.59
N GLU A 94 -5.80 6.04 -4.45
CA GLU A 94 -5.58 7.48 -4.29
C GLU A 94 -4.10 7.82 -4.45
N LEU A 95 -3.20 7.08 -3.81
CA LEU A 95 -1.76 7.27 -3.96
C LEU A 95 -1.29 7.05 -5.40
N GLN A 96 -1.84 6.05 -6.11
CA GLN A 96 -1.54 5.83 -7.53
C GLN A 96 -1.98 7.02 -8.41
N LYS A 97 -3.15 7.61 -8.13
CA LYS A 97 -3.60 8.82 -8.82
C LYS A 97 -2.67 9.99 -8.53
N CYS A 98 -2.32 10.22 -7.27
CA CYS A 98 -1.39 11.28 -6.88
C CYS A 98 -0.03 11.11 -7.55
N LEU A 99 0.52 9.89 -7.54
CA LEU A 99 1.79 9.58 -8.20
C LEU A 99 1.75 9.94 -9.68
N LYS A 100 0.68 9.55 -10.39
CA LYS A 100 0.51 9.88 -11.80
C LYS A 100 0.44 11.39 -12.03
N CYS A 101 -0.35 12.11 -11.24
CA CYS A 101 -0.42 13.57 -11.33
C CYS A 101 0.95 14.23 -11.10
N THR A 102 1.71 13.76 -10.11
CA THR A 102 3.06 14.29 -9.83
C THR A 102 4.05 13.96 -10.96
N GLN A 103 3.94 12.79 -11.58
CA GLN A 103 4.74 12.44 -12.76
C GLN A 103 4.42 13.36 -13.94
N ASP A 104 3.13 13.63 -14.21
CA ASP A 104 2.71 14.54 -15.27
C ASP A 104 3.24 15.97 -15.03
N GLN A 105 3.18 16.45 -13.78
CA GLN A 105 3.75 17.74 -13.38
C GLN A 105 5.28 17.79 -13.56
N LEU A 106 5.97 16.69 -13.24
CA LEU A 106 7.43 16.62 -13.44
C LEU A 106 7.79 16.76 -14.91
N VAL A 107 7.06 16.10 -15.80
CA VAL A 107 7.25 16.22 -17.27
C VAL A 107 7.05 17.66 -17.73
N GLU A 108 6.00 18.34 -17.24
CA GLU A 108 5.74 19.73 -17.59
C GLU A 108 6.88 20.67 -17.14
N VAL A 109 7.39 20.48 -15.92
CA VAL A 109 8.53 21.25 -15.40
C VAL A 109 9.80 20.98 -16.19
N GLU A 110 10.07 19.73 -16.58
CA GLU A 110 11.22 19.38 -17.42
C GLU A 110 11.14 20.02 -18.80
N ASP A 111 9.95 20.05 -19.40
CA ASP A 111 9.74 20.72 -20.69
C ASP A 111 9.91 22.23 -20.58
N GLN A 112 9.43 22.84 -19.49
CA GLN A 112 9.65 24.25 -19.22
C GLN A 112 11.13 24.56 -19.03
N ARG A 113 11.87 23.70 -18.32
CA ARG A 113 13.33 23.82 -18.17
C ARG A 113 14.04 23.82 -19.52
N LYS A 114 13.72 22.87 -20.41
CA LYS A 114 14.29 22.80 -21.77
C LYS A 114 14.01 24.06 -22.59
N ARG A 115 12.79 24.60 -22.51
CA ARG A 115 12.43 25.86 -23.19
C ARG A 115 13.26 27.03 -22.67
N THR A 116 13.40 27.16 -21.35
CA THR A 116 14.21 28.23 -20.74
C THR A 116 15.69 28.08 -21.08
N GLU A 117 16.24 26.86 -21.07
CA GLU A 117 17.61 26.59 -21.53
C GLU A 117 17.82 27.05 -22.98
N GLY A 118 16.88 26.75 -23.88
CA GLY A 118 16.90 27.20 -25.27
C GLY A 118 16.85 28.73 -25.41
N GLN A 119 16.01 29.40 -24.63
CA GLN A 119 15.94 30.87 -24.59
C GLN A 119 17.25 31.50 -24.10
N LEU A 120 17.86 30.90 -23.07
CA LEU A 120 19.12 31.37 -22.51
C LEU A 120 20.27 31.23 -23.53
N GLN A 121 20.31 30.12 -24.27
CA GLN A 121 21.28 29.92 -25.34
C GLN A 121 21.09 30.92 -26.48
N ALA A 122 19.85 31.20 -26.90
CA ALA A 122 19.56 32.21 -27.91
C ALA A 122 19.97 33.62 -27.46
N ALA A 123 19.68 33.98 -26.21
CA ALA A 123 20.09 35.25 -25.62
C ALA A 123 21.62 35.40 -25.57
N ALA A 124 22.35 34.33 -25.21
CA ALA A 124 23.81 34.32 -25.20
C ALA A 124 24.40 34.55 -26.60
N VAL A 125 23.83 33.91 -27.63
CA VAL A 125 24.25 34.13 -29.03
C VAL A 125 23.98 35.57 -29.46
N SER A 126 22.80 36.11 -29.16
CA SER A 126 22.43 37.49 -29.47
C SER A 126 23.35 38.50 -28.80
N LEU A 127 23.67 38.29 -27.52
CA LEU A 127 24.63 39.12 -26.78
C LEU A 127 26.00 39.14 -27.49
N LYS A 128 26.53 37.97 -27.87
CA LYS A 128 27.80 37.85 -28.59
C LYS A 128 27.78 38.60 -29.93
N GLN A 129 26.68 38.53 -30.69
CA GLN A 129 26.51 39.27 -31.94
C GLN A 129 26.47 40.78 -31.72
N MET A 130 25.75 41.25 -30.68
CA MET A 130 25.72 42.66 -30.31
C MET A 130 27.10 43.17 -29.88
N GLU A 131 27.84 42.41 -29.08
CA GLU A 131 29.20 42.75 -28.68
C GLU A 131 30.14 42.88 -29.89
N GLN A 132 30.05 41.95 -30.85
CA GLN A 132 30.83 42.01 -32.09
C GLN A 132 30.45 43.23 -32.94
N THR A 133 29.15 43.51 -33.06
CA THR A 133 28.64 44.69 -33.79
C THR A 133 29.15 45.99 -33.16
N LEU A 134 29.12 46.06 -31.83
CA LEU A 134 29.58 47.21 -31.08
C LEU A 134 31.11 47.40 -31.19
N ARG A 135 31.89 46.32 -31.18
CA ARG A 135 33.33 46.37 -31.48
C ARG A 135 33.58 46.88 -32.90
N GLY A 136 32.86 46.38 -33.90
CA GLY A 136 32.97 46.83 -35.29
C GLY A 136 32.60 48.31 -35.46
N ALA A 137 31.54 48.77 -34.81
CA ALA A 137 31.14 50.18 -34.83
C ALA A 137 32.19 51.10 -34.18
N ARG A 138 32.79 50.67 -33.06
CA ARG A 138 33.89 51.39 -32.41
C ARG A 138 35.13 51.48 -33.32
N ALA A 139 35.50 50.39 -33.99
CA ALA A 139 36.62 50.38 -34.95
C ALA A 139 36.38 51.36 -36.11
N LYS A 140 35.20 51.30 -36.76
CA LYS A 140 34.82 52.24 -37.84
C LYS A 140 34.79 53.70 -37.38
N LYS A 141 34.36 53.97 -36.15
CA LYS A 141 34.42 55.33 -35.58
C LYS A 141 35.88 55.80 -35.47
N GLY A 142 36.78 54.94 -35.01
CA GLY A 142 38.22 55.21 -34.97
C GLY A 142 38.78 55.52 -36.36
N GLU A 143 38.56 54.64 -37.34
CA GLU A 143 39.01 54.84 -38.73
C GLU A 143 38.53 56.16 -39.34
N LYS A 144 37.24 56.50 -39.15
CA LYS A 144 36.69 57.78 -39.62
C LYS A 144 37.36 58.98 -38.97
N GLN A 145 37.69 58.87 -37.67
CA GLN A 145 38.33 59.95 -36.93
C GLN A 145 39.78 60.12 -37.42
N THR A 146 40.54 59.04 -37.54
CA THR A 146 41.90 59.05 -38.10
C THR A 146 41.93 59.56 -39.54
N GLY A 147 41.00 59.10 -40.39
CA GLY A 147 40.88 59.58 -41.78
C GLY A 147 40.53 61.06 -41.86
N ARG A 148 39.66 61.56 -40.97
CA ARG A 148 39.36 63.00 -40.86
C ARG A 148 40.59 63.79 -40.45
N ASP A 149 41.33 63.32 -39.46
CA ASP A 149 42.49 64.02 -38.92
C ASP A 149 43.65 64.04 -39.94
N ILE A 150 43.83 62.98 -40.73
CA ILE A 150 44.75 62.95 -41.89
C ILE A 150 44.30 63.95 -42.95
N GLY A 151 43.02 63.98 -43.31
CA GLY A 151 42.50 64.93 -44.32
C GLY A 151 42.66 66.39 -43.90
N ILE A 152 42.45 66.69 -42.61
CA ILE A 152 42.73 68.00 -42.03
C ILE A 152 44.23 68.29 -42.11
N GLY A 153 45.09 67.37 -41.68
CA GLY A 153 46.55 67.53 -41.74
C GLY A 153 47.07 67.79 -43.16
N LEU A 154 46.57 67.06 -44.16
CA LEU A 154 46.91 67.28 -45.57
C LEU A 154 46.46 68.65 -46.08
N SER A 155 45.36 69.19 -45.58
CA SER A 155 44.88 70.54 -45.92
C SER A 155 45.84 71.65 -45.45
N PHE A 156 46.68 71.36 -44.44
CA PHE A 156 47.73 72.27 -43.97
C PHE A 156 49.08 72.09 -44.69
N VAL A 157 49.23 71.06 -45.53
CA VAL A 157 50.49 70.75 -46.24
C VAL A 157 50.41 71.12 -47.73
N ILE A 158 49.21 71.32 -48.29
CA ILE A 158 49.06 71.84 -49.65
C ILE A 158 49.46 73.33 -49.62
N PRO A 159 50.56 73.74 -50.27
CA PRO A 159 50.86 75.14 -50.41
C PRO A 159 49.81 75.75 -51.33
N CYS A 160 49.13 76.80 -50.86
CA CYS A 160 48.38 77.67 -51.75
C CYS A 160 49.36 78.22 -52.80
N ILE A 161 49.29 77.69 -54.01
CA ILE A 161 49.82 78.33 -55.22
C ILE A 161 48.72 79.23 -55.77
#